data_AF-A0A2M8P5R8-F1
#
_entry.id   AF-A0A2M8P5R8-F1
#
_cell.length_a   1.000
_cell.length_b   1.000
_cell.length_c   1.000
_cell.angle_alpha   90.00
_cell.angle_beta   90.00
_cell.angle_gamma   90.00
#
_symmetry.space_group_name_H-M   'P 1'
#
loop_
_entity.id
_entity.type
_entity.pdbx_description
1 polymer ?
#
loop_
_entity_poly.entity_id
_entity_poly.type
_entity_poly.pdbx_seq_one_letter_code
_entity_poly.pdbx_strand_id
1 'polypeptide(L)'
;MTWSAPQILSDFDDKASAFPRGQFNAYGGDSLVVAWRNFRTNYSTDKEIWDIQMVTSTDGGHSWSEVKTINQNDNYQGDPDVVIDPWGRIHMIYHRYPMVDSYN
;
A
#
# COMPACT_ATOMS: atom_id res chain seq x y z
N MET A 1 2.78 -27.34 -11.76
CA MET A 1 3.09 -26.04 -11.12
C MET A 1 2.82 -26.21 -9.63
N THR A 2 3.77 -25.87 -8.78
CA THR A 2 3.64 -25.95 -7.31
C THR A 2 3.87 -24.56 -6.74
N TRP A 3 3.03 -24.17 -5.77
CA TRP A 3 3.13 -22.90 -5.08
C TRP A 3 3.91 -23.07 -3.77
N SER A 4 4.67 -22.04 -3.37
CA SER A 4 5.16 -21.93 -2.00
C SER A 4 4.02 -21.65 -1.03
N ALA A 5 4.30 -21.73 0.28
CA ALA A 5 3.36 -21.24 1.28
C ALA A 5 3.09 -19.74 1.06
N PRO A 6 1.84 -19.27 1.24
CA PRO A 6 1.53 -17.86 1.14
C PRO A 6 2.18 -17.08 2.29
N GLN A 7 2.62 -15.87 2.00
CA GLN A 7 3.12 -14.91 2.98
C GLN A 7 2.14 -13.75 3.11
N ILE A 8 1.79 -13.39 4.34
CA ILE A 8 1.01 -12.18 4.65
C ILE A 8 1.97 -11.00 4.67
N LEU A 9 1.64 -9.94 3.91
CA LEU A 9 2.45 -8.71 3.81
C LEU A 9 1.83 -7.51 4.55
N SER A 10 0.52 -7.53 4.78
CA SER A 10 -0.19 -6.50 5.55
C SER A 10 -0.14 -6.81 7.04
N ASP A 11 -0.58 -5.85 7.85
CA ASP A 11 -0.85 -6.07 9.26
C ASP A 11 -1.90 -7.18 9.47
N PHE A 12 -1.76 -7.93 10.58
CA PHE A 12 -2.68 -9.00 10.97
C PHE A 12 -3.49 -8.55 12.19
N ASP A 13 -4.41 -7.62 11.98
CA ASP A 13 -5.08 -6.84 13.04
C ASP A 13 -6.62 -6.82 12.95
N ASP A 14 -7.21 -7.88 12.39
CA ASP A 14 -8.67 -8.05 12.14
C ASP A 14 -9.31 -6.94 11.29
N LYS A 15 -8.50 -6.07 10.69
CA LYS A 15 -8.94 -4.99 9.81
C LYS A 15 -8.69 -5.33 8.36
N ALA A 16 -9.44 -4.67 7.49
CA ALA A 16 -9.37 -4.93 6.06
C ALA A 16 -8.11 -4.30 5.44
N SER A 17 -7.33 -5.12 4.75
CA SER A 17 -6.40 -4.70 3.70
C SER A 17 -6.99 -5.06 2.34
N ALA A 18 -7.03 -4.10 1.41
CA ALA A 18 -7.80 -4.24 0.18
C ALA A 18 -7.16 -3.57 -1.04
N PHE A 19 -7.61 -3.99 -2.22
CA PHE A 19 -7.21 -3.44 -3.53
C PHE A 19 -5.68 -3.39 -3.74
N PRO A 20 -4.97 -4.53 -3.58
CA PRO A 20 -3.53 -4.53 -3.76
C PRO A 20 -3.14 -4.25 -5.21
N ARG A 21 -2.02 -3.56 -5.39
CA ARG A 21 -1.32 -3.37 -6.66
C ARG A 21 0.12 -3.77 -6.49
N GLY A 22 0.61 -4.62 -7.38
CA GLY A 22 2.00 -5.06 -7.41
C GLY A 22 2.68 -4.62 -8.69
N GLN A 23 3.93 -4.21 -8.58
CA GLN A 23 4.79 -3.99 -9.74
C GLN A 23 6.14 -4.67 -9.51
N PHE A 24 6.59 -5.37 -10.54
CA PHE A 24 7.74 -6.27 -10.49
C PHE A 24 8.71 -5.79 -11.58
N ASN A 25 9.91 -5.39 -11.19
CA ASN A 25 10.86 -4.80 -12.13
C ASN A 25 11.43 -5.87 -13.08
N ALA A 26 10.80 -6.05 -14.23
CA ALA A 26 11.19 -7.07 -15.21
C ALA A 26 12.50 -6.75 -15.98
N TYR A 27 13.04 -5.53 -15.89
CA TYR A 27 14.13 -5.09 -16.77
C TYR A 27 15.53 -5.42 -16.25
N GLY A 28 15.73 -5.70 -14.95
CA GLY A 28 17.08 -6.02 -14.47
C GLY A 28 17.27 -6.29 -12.99
N GLY A 29 16.23 -6.60 -12.22
CA GLY A 29 16.44 -6.86 -10.81
C GLY A 29 15.27 -7.47 -10.07
N ASP A 30 15.58 -7.82 -8.84
CA ASP A 30 14.73 -8.51 -7.87
C ASP A 30 13.85 -7.53 -7.06
N SER A 31 13.64 -6.32 -7.62
CA SER A 31 12.87 -5.25 -6.97
C SER A 31 11.38 -5.43 -7.21
N LEU A 32 10.65 -5.62 -6.11
CA LEU A 32 9.20 -5.74 -6.09
C LEU A 32 8.62 -4.65 -5.21
N VAL A 33 7.46 -4.13 -5.59
CA VAL A 33 6.66 -3.25 -4.73
C VAL A 33 5.22 -3.72 -4.75
N VAL A 34 4.62 -3.79 -3.57
CA VAL A 34 3.19 -4.05 -3.40
C VAL A 34 2.62 -2.93 -2.54
N ALA A 35 1.56 -2.30 -3.02
CA ALA A 35 0.81 -1.26 -2.32
C ALA A 35 -0.65 -1.68 -2.17
N TRP A 36 -1.30 -1.27 -1.08
CA TRP A 36 -2.71 -1.59 -0.80
C TRP A 36 -3.37 -0.45 -0.03
N ARG A 37 -4.70 -0.53 0.05
CA ARG A 37 -5.46 0.25 1.02
C ARG A 37 -5.50 -0.50 2.34
N ASN A 38 -5.23 0.19 3.44
CA ASN A 38 -5.36 -0.37 4.77
C ASN A 38 -6.43 0.39 5.57
N PHE A 39 -7.32 -0.35 6.21
CA PHE A 39 -8.34 0.22 7.05
C PHE A 39 -7.72 0.77 8.34
N ARG A 40 -8.09 2.00 8.70
CA ARG A 40 -7.78 2.59 9.98
C ARG A 40 -9.04 3.23 10.58
N THR A 41 -9.21 3.06 11.89
CA THR A 41 -10.23 3.77 12.66
C THR A 41 -9.71 5.16 13.01
N ASN A 42 -10.46 6.21 12.67
CA ASN A 42 -10.24 7.52 13.26
C ASN A 42 -10.95 7.63 14.61
N TYR A 43 -10.24 7.42 15.71
CA TYR A 43 -10.84 7.46 17.05
C TYR A 43 -11.40 8.83 17.45
N SER A 44 -10.95 9.92 16.81
CA SER A 44 -11.45 11.27 17.12
C SER A 44 -12.79 11.58 16.45
N THR A 45 -13.11 10.90 15.35
CA THR A 45 -14.35 11.16 14.58
C THR A 45 -15.26 9.93 14.46
N ASP A 46 -14.81 8.77 14.96
CA ASP A 46 -15.42 7.45 14.76
C ASP A 46 -15.66 7.11 13.28
N LYS A 47 -14.89 7.74 12.38
CA LYS A 47 -14.98 7.52 10.93
C LYS A 47 -13.99 6.46 10.49
N GLU A 48 -14.45 5.63 9.57
CA GLU A 48 -13.59 4.74 8.80
C GLU A 48 -12.76 5.57 7.82
N ILE A 49 -11.44 5.37 7.86
CA ILE A 49 -10.52 6.00 6.93
C ILE A 49 -9.56 4.94 6.38
N TRP A 50 -9.01 5.25 5.21
CA TRP A 50 -8.16 4.33 4.47
C TRP A 50 -6.81 4.98 4.26
N ASP A 51 -5.79 4.28 4.73
CA ASP A 51 -4.39 4.63 4.47
C ASP A 51 -3.91 3.92 3.21
N ILE A 52 -2.93 4.51 2.53
CA ILE A 52 -2.15 3.81 1.51
C ILE A 52 -0.89 3.27 2.19
N GLN A 53 -0.73 1.96 2.15
CA GLN A 53 0.45 1.27 2.67
C GLN A 53 1.19 0.57 1.53
N MET A 54 2.50 0.37 1.72
CA MET A 54 3.33 -0.41 0.81
C MET A 54 4.42 -1.19 1.53
N VAL A 55 4.87 -2.27 0.89
CA VAL A 55 6.14 -2.94 1.16
C VAL A 55 6.95 -3.10 -0.12
N THR A 56 8.26 -3.25 0.06
CA THR A 56 9.20 -3.51 -1.02
C THR A 56 10.03 -4.76 -0.73
N SER A 57 10.45 -5.43 -1.79
CA SER A 57 11.49 -6.46 -1.75
C SER A 57 12.59 -6.07 -2.72
N THR A 58 13.84 -6.39 -2.38
CA THR A 58 15.01 -6.22 -3.27
C THR A 58 15.66 -7.55 -3.61
N ASP A 59 15.05 -8.67 -3.22
CA ASP A 59 15.56 -10.03 -3.36
C ASP A 59 14.51 -10.98 -3.96
N GLY A 60 13.55 -10.46 -4.74
CA GLY A 60 12.62 -11.27 -5.53
C GLY A 60 11.50 -11.86 -4.68
N GLY A 61 11.24 -11.24 -3.52
CA GLY A 61 10.19 -11.64 -2.59
C GLY A 61 10.64 -12.66 -1.55
N HIS A 62 11.95 -12.91 -1.39
CA HIS A 62 12.47 -13.76 -0.30
C HIS A 62 12.37 -13.04 1.05
N SER A 63 12.56 -11.72 1.06
CA SER A 63 12.31 -10.86 2.21
C SER A 63 11.61 -9.56 1.79
N TRP A 64 10.94 -8.95 2.75
CA TRP A 64 10.13 -7.74 2.56
C TRP A 64 10.50 -6.70 3.61
N SER A 65 10.44 -5.42 3.23
CA SER A 65 10.57 -4.30 4.16
C SER A 65 9.46 -4.29 5.20
N GLU A 66 9.63 -3.48 6.24
CA GLU A 66 8.49 -3.09 7.09
C GLU A 66 7.42 -2.38 6.26
N VAL A 67 6.17 -2.46 6.74
CA VAL A 67 5.03 -1.76 6.15
C VAL A 67 5.22 -0.26 6.31
N LYS A 68 5.09 0.48 5.21
CA LYS A 68 5.17 1.93 5.20
C LYS A 68 3.82 2.54 4.85
N THR A 69 3.26 3.33 5.76
CA THR A 69 2.14 4.23 5.49
C THR A 69 2.60 5.48 4.74
N ILE A 70 1.85 5.87 3.72
CA ILE A 70 2.30 6.86 2.71
C ILE A 70 1.59 8.20 2.86
N ASN A 71 0.31 8.17 3.20
CA ASN A 71 -0.44 9.38 3.51
C ASN A 71 -0.14 9.86 4.93
N GLN A 72 -0.37 11.17 5.17
CA GLN A 72 -0.06 11.85 6.43
C GLN A 72 -1.28 12.51 7.07
N ASN A 73 -2.49 12.17 6.62
CA ASN A 73 -3.74 12.77 7.09
C ASN A 73 -4.91 11.80 6.97
N ASP A 74 -6.02 12.17 7.61
CA ASP A 74 -7.26 11.39 7.70
C ASP A 74 -8.23 11.63 6.53
N ASN A 75 -7.75 12.21 5.41
CA ASN A 75 -8.57 12.24 4.20
C ASN A 75 -8.78 10.81 3.70
N TYR A 76 -9.85 10.59 2.94
CA TYR A 76 -10.02 9.31 2.29
C TYR A 76 -8.94 9.14 1.23
N GLN A 77 -8.16 8.06 1.35
CA GLN A 77 -7.16 7.69 0.35
C GLN A 77 -7.57 6.37 -0.31
N GLY A 78 -7.33 6.24 -1.61
CA GLY A 78 -7.74 5.04 -2.32
C GLY A 78 -7.03 4.83 -3.64
N ASP A 79 -7.34 3.70 -4.25
CA ASP A 79 -6.87 3.27 -5.57
C ASP A 79 -5.38 3.53 -5.78
N PRO A 80 -4.50 2.94 -4.93
CA PRO A 80 -3.09 3.05 -5.19
C PRO A 80 -2.82 2.49 -6.59
N ASP A 81 -1.80 3.04 -7.24
CA ASP A 81 -1.11 2.45 -8.36
C ASP A 81 0.37 2.75 -8.22
N VAL A 82 1.21 1.80 -8.62
CA VAL A 82 2.65 1.87 -8.36
C VAL A 82 3.45 1.44 -9.57
N VAL A 83 4.49 2.20 -9.89
CA VAL A 83 5.43 1.90 -10.96
C VAL A 83 6.87 2.14 -10.49
N ILE A 84 7.73 1.15 -10.70
CA ILE A 84 9.19 1.25 -10.67
C ILE A 84 9.65 1.71 -12.05
N ASP A 85 10.43 2.78 -12.10
CA ASP A 85 11.04 3.28 -13.33
C ASP A 85 12.39 2.59 -13.64
N PRO A 86 12.99 2.83 -14.82
CA PRO A 86 14.24 2.17 -15.22
C PRO A 86 15.45 2.45 -14.32
N TRP A 87 15.39 3.45 -13.43
CA TRP A 87 16.44 3.75 -12.45
C TRP A 87 16.14 3.14 -11.08
N GLY A 88 15.09 2.33 -10.95
CA GLY A 88 14.68 1.71 -9.70
C GLY A 88 13.90 2.63 -8.76
N ARG A 89 13.44 3.80 -9.22
CA ARG A 89 12.64 4.71 -8.39
C ARG A 89 11.18 4.27 -8.40
N ILE A 90 10.56 4.26 -7.23
CA ILE A 90 9.14 3.93 -7.06
C ILE A 90 8.32 5.23 -7.15
N HIS A 91 7.38 5.26 -8.09
CA HIS A 91 6.37 6.31 -8.22
C HIS A 91 5.03 5.72 -7.81
N MET A 92 4.30 6.43 -6.95
CA MET A 92 2.99 6.01 -6.48
C MET A 92 1.96 7.10 -6.72
N ILE A 93 0.81 6.69 -7.25
CA ILE A 93 -0.34 7.54 -7.51
C ILE A 93 -1.49 6.97 -6.69
N TYR A 94 -2.32 7.82 -6.12
CA TYR A 94 -3.49 7.42 -5.34
C TYR A 94 -4.54 8.53 -5.35
N HIS A 95 -5.80 8.16 -5.20
CA HIS A 95 -6.88 9.11 -4.97
C HIS A 95 -6.78 9.69 -3.57
N ARG A 96 -6.97 11.01 -3.49
CA ARG A 96 -7.20 11.74 -2.25
C ARG A 96 -8.55 12.44 -2.32
N TYR A 97 -9.42 12.15 -1.38
CA TYR A 97 -10.67 12.87 -1.20
C TYR A 97 -10.69 13.58 0.17
N PRO A 98 -10.64 14.93 0.19
CA PRO A 98 -10.67 15.68 1.43
C PRO A 98 -11.92 15.38 2.27
N MET A 99 -11.72 14.91 3.49
CA MET A 99 -12.79 14.87 4.48
C MET A 99 -12.81 16.19 5.24
N VAL A 100 -13.08 17.29 4.54
CA VAL A 100 -13.48 18.54 5.20
C VAL A 100 -14.97 18.39 5.51
N ASP A 101 -15.40 18.71 6.73
CA ASP A 101 -16.82 18.80 7.04
C ASP A 101 -17.45 19.79 6.04
N SER A 102 -18.26 19.28 5.11
CA SER A 102 -18.79 20.02 3.97
C SER A 102 -19.94 20.95 4.36
N TYR A 103 -19.85 21.57 5.54
CA TYR A 103 -20.81 22.55 6.04
C TYR A 103 -20.06 23.73 6.65
N ASN A 104 -19.69 24.68 5.79
CA ASN A 104 -19.59 26.09 6.14
C ASN A 104 -20.29 26.88 5.03
#